data_AF-A0A376NRX1-F1
#
_entry.id   AF-A0A376NRX1-F1
#
_cell.length_a   1.000
_cell.length_b   1.000
_cell.length_c   1.000
_cell.angle_alpha   90.00
_cell.angle_beta   90.00
_cell.angle_gamma   90.00
#
_symmetry.space_group_name_H-M   'P 1'
#
loop_
_entity.id
_entity.type
_entity.pdbx_description
1 polymer ?
#
loop_
_entity_poly.entity_id
_entity_poly.type
_entity_poly.pdbx_seq_one_letter_code
_entity_poly.pdbx_strand_id
1 'polypeptide(L)' 'MMTTDMASVPIFVIGEEVADLSHRENDIKNAINLMFWGI' A
#
# COMPACT_ATOMS: atom_id res chain seq x y z
N MET A 1 -7.27 5.69 -7.36
CA MET A 1 -6.83 4.55 -6.53
C MET A 1 -5.50 4.12 -7.10
N MET A 2 -4.40 4.34 -6.38
CA MET A 2 -3.04 4.11 -6.90
C MET A 2 -2.50 2.71 -6.54
N THR A 3 -3.34 1.82 -6.00
CA THR A 3 -2.96 0.45 -5.62
C THR A 3 -2.39 -0.33 -6.82
N THR A 4 -2.88 -0.05 -8.03
CA THR A 4 -2.39 -0.68 -9.27
C THR A 4 -0.99 -0.22 -9.68
N ASP A 5 -0.49 0.87 -9.09
CA ASP A 5 0.86 1.40 -9.35
C ASP A 5 1.85 0.93 -8.27
N MET A 6 1.52 -0.13 -7.52
CA MET A 6 2.40 -0.72 -6.50
C MET A 6 3.71 -1.21 -7.13
N ALA A 7 4.83 -0.74 -6.59
CA ALA A 7 6.17 -1.11 -7.04
C ALA A 7 7.15 -1.21 -5.86
N SER A 8 8.23 -1.97 -6.06
CA SER A 8 9.34 -2.01 -5.11
C SER A 8 10.18 -0.74 -5.23
N VAL A 9 10.68 -0.22 -4.10
CA VAL A 9 11.61 0.92 -4.06
C VAL A 9 12.87 0.54 -3.27
N PRO A 10 14.07 1.01 -3.68
CA PRO A 10 15.28 0.84 -2.88
C PRO A 10 15.21 1.58 -1.54
N ILE A 11 15.79 1.01 -0.48
CA ILE A 11 15.70 1.63 0.86
C ILE A 11 16.31 3.03 0.94
N PHE A 12 17.34 3.32 0.13
CA PHE A 12 18.00 4.62 0.13
C PHE A 12 17.15 5.77 -0.43
N VAL A 13 16.00 5.47 -1.08
CA VAL A 13 15.04 6.50 -1.52
C VAL A 13 13.90 6.72 -0.53
N ILE A 14 13.82 5.93 0.55
CA ILE A 14 12.81 6.09 1.59
C ILE A 14 13.26 7.21 2.54
N GLY A 15 12.46 8.28 2.62
CA GLY A 15 12.69 9.42 3.51
C GLY A 15 12.24 9.17 4.95
N GLU A 16 11.98 10.26 5.69
CA GLU A 16 11.47 10.20 7.05
C GLU A 16 10.00 9.74 7.10
N GLU A 17 9.62 9.06 8.18
CA GLU A 17 8.22 8.70 8.45
C GLU A 17 7.42 9.96 8.82
N VAL A 18 6.24 10.13 8.22
CA VAL A 18 5.38 11.31 8.44
C VAL A 18 3.98 10.96 8.97
N ALA A 19 3.56 9.70 8.90
CA ALA A 19 2.24 9.25 9.34
C ALA A 19 2.17 7.72 9.50
N ASP A 20 1.31 7.26 10.42
CA ASP A 20 0.91 5.86 10.57
C ASP A 20 -0.51 5.63 9.99
N LEU A 21 -0.62 4.70 9.05
CA LEU A 21 -1.88 4.30 8.40
C LEU A 21 -2.41 2.95 8.90
N SER A 22 -1.88 2.41 10.00
CA SER A 22 -2.31 1.15 10.63
C SER A 22 -3.82 1.12 10.92
N HIS A 23 -4.42 2.25 11.30
CA HIS A 23 -5.85 2.38 11.51
C HIS A 23 -6.73 2.13 10.25
N ARG A 24 -6.12 2.05 9.06
CA ARG A 24 -6.76 1.71 7.77
C ARG A 24 -6.39 0.33 7.26
N GLU A 25 -5.77 -0.52 8.08
CA GLU A 25 -5.29 -1.86 7.69
C GLU A 25 -6.31 -2.65 6.86
N ASN A 26 -7.58 -2.67 7.29
CA ASN A 26 -8.63 -3.42 6.60
C ASN A 26 -8.89 -2.90 5.17
N ASP A 27 -8.90 -1.58 4.99
CA ASP A 27 -9.11 -0.96 3.67
C ASP A 27 -7.92 -1.24 2.75
N ILE A 28 -6.69 -1.15 3.28
CA ILE A 28 -5.45 -1.44 2.54
C ILE A 28 -5.43 -2.90 2.10
N LYS A 29 -5.71 -3.84 3.01
CA LYS A 29 -5.74 -5.28 2.73
C LYS A 29 -6.78 -5.63 1.67
N ASN A 30 -7.98 -5.06 1.76
CA ASN A 30 -9.04 -5.32 0.79
C ASN A 30 -8.69 -4.80 -0.59
N ALA A 31 -8.09 -3.61 -0.70
CA ALA A 31 -7.63 -3.07 -1.99
C ALA A 31 -6.58 -3.96 -2.66
N ILE A 32 -5.62 -4.49 -1.90
CA ILE A 32 -4.61 -5.42 -2.41
C ILE A 32 -5.26 -6.74 -2.85
N ASN A 33 -6.16 -7.29 -2.03
CA ASN A 33 -6.87 -8.51 -2.37
C ASN A 33 -7.68 -8.37 -3.66
N LEU A 34 -8.40 -7.25 -3.82
CA LEU A 34 -9.16 -6.97 -5.04
C LEU A 34 -8.26 -6.89 -6.28
N MET A 35 -7.04 -6.33 -6.16
CA MET A 35 -6.10 -6.22 -7.28
C MET A 35 -5.65 -7.58 -7.81
N PHE A 36 -5.45 -8.58 -6.94
CA PHE A 36 -4.93 -9.90 -7.33
C PHE A 36 -6.02 -10.94 -7.55
N TRP A 37 -7.09 -10.89 -6.74
CA TRP A 37 -8.08 -11.97 -6.66
C TRP A 37 -9.45 -11.56 -7.19
N GLY A 38 -9.68 -10.27 -7.43
CA GLY A 38 -10.98 -9.79 -7.88
C GLY A 38 -12.08 -10.04 -6.84
N ILE A 39 -13.28 -10.38 -7.35
CA ILE A 39 -14.47 -10.74 -6.56
C ILE A 39 -14.54 -12.26 -6.41
#